data_AF-A0A7S1GS24-F1
#
_entry.id   AF-A0A7S1GS24-F1
#
_cell.length_a   1.000
_cell.length_b   1.000
_cell.length_c   1.000
_cell.angle_alpha   90.00
_cell.angle_beta   90.00
_cell.angle_gamma   90.00
#
_symmetry.space_group_name_H-M   'P 1'
#
loop_
_entity.id
_entity.type
_entity.pdbx_description
1 polymer ?
#
loop_
_entity_poly.entity_id
_entity_poly.type
_entity_poly.pdbx_seq_one_letter_code
_entity_poly.pdbx_strand_id
1 'polypeptide(L)'
;MPGPPWWFRVAVGTSLIDITADLAVQPPYCTVPSPESGMQGDCGMGTVSSVVVIAYAFLCRFLLIPLITGTLVNTFFDTIDDMRSLVSDAELAKYDECWRQLDPAETCFIASWKLKPLLERLRTLRSDLWIDPER
;
A
#
# COMPACT_ATOMS: atom_id res chain seq x y z
N MET A 1 8.88 0.03 29.46
CA MET A 1 7.90 0.04 28.35
C MET A 1 7.50 -1.40 28.07
N PRO A 2 6.21 -1.75 28.01
CA PRO A 2 5.81 -3.09 27.60
C PRO A 2 6.31 -3.37 26.18
N GLY A 3 6.78 -4.59 25.94
CA GLY A 3 7.28 -5.01 24.63
C GLY A 3 6.16 -5.09 23.58
N PRO A 4 6.52 -5.28 22.30
CA PRO A 4 5.53 -5.47 21.25
C PRO A 4 4.67 -6.71 21.53
N PRO A 5 3.39 -6.69 21.15
CA PRO A 5 2.47 -7.78 21.40
C PRO A 5 2.90 -9.06 20.66
N TRP A 6 2.50 -10.22 21.17
CA TRP A 6 2.94 -11.53 20.68
C TRP A 6 2.63 -11.74 19.19
N TRP A 7 1.47 -11.28 18.71
CA TRP A 7 1.07 -11.44 17.30
C TRP A 7 2.00 -10.67 16.37
N PHE A 8 2.43 -9.47 16.76
CA PHE A 8 3.38 -8.69 15.97
C PHE A 8 4.74 -9.41 15.89
N ARG A 9 5.18 -9.96 17.03
CA ARG A 9 6.43 -10.75 17.10
C ARG A 9 6.38 -11.96 16.17
N VAL A 10 5.26 -12.68 16.15
CA VAL A 10 5.04 -13.83 15.25
C VAL A 10 5.01 -13.40 13.78
N ALA A 11 4.34 -12.29 13.46
CA ALA A 11 4.22 -11.76 12.10
C ALA A 11 5.60 -11.42 11.50
N VAL A 12 6.45 -10.74 12.29
CA VAL A 12 7.84 -10.39 11.91
C VAL A 12 8.76 -11.62 11.97
N GLY A 13 8.35 -12.64 12.71
CA GLY A 13 9.01 -13.93 12.79
C GLY A 13 9.96 -14.14 13.95
N THR A 14 9.87 -13.27 14.94
CA THR A 14 10.58 -13.40 16.23
C THR A 14 9.80 -14.32 17.18
N SER A 15 10.49 -15.23 17.87
CA SER A 15 9.95 -16.09 18.93
C SER A 15 8.72 -16.92 18.55
N LEU A 16 8.64 -17.36 17.29
CA LEU A 16 7.56 -18.24 16.81
C LEU A 16 7.49 -19.53 17.64
N ILE A 17 8.63 -20.16 17.88
CA ILE A 17 8.73 -21.45 18.58
C ILE A 17 8.30 -21.29 20.04
N ASP A 18 8.87 -20.30 20.73
CA ASP A 18 8.57 -20.03 22.15
C ASP A 18 7.08 -19.76 22.36
N ILE A 19 6.51 -18.86 21.55
CA ILE A 19 5.08 -18.50 21.64
C ILE A 19 4.20 -19.72 21.32
N THR A 20 4.58 -20.52 20.33
CA THR A 20 3.81 -21.73 19.99
C THR A 20 3.85 -22.76 21.12
N ALA A 21 5.02 -22.94 21.75
CA ALA A 21 5.20 -23.86 22.87
C ALA A 21 4.39 -23.43 24.10
N ASP A 22 4.40 -22.13 24.42
CA ASP A 22 3.65 -21.57 25.54
C ASP A 22 2.13 -21.73 25.34
N LEU A 23 1.62 -21.44 24.14
CA LEU A 23 0.19 -21.59 23.83
C LEU A 23 -0.26 -23.05 23.68
N ALA A 24 0.68 -23.98 23.50
CA ALA A 24 0.41 -25.41 23.35
C ALA A 24 0.64 -26.20 24.66
N VAL A 25 0.88 -25.53 25.79
CA VAL A 25 1.10 -26.20 27.08
C VAL A 25 -0.07 -27.11 27.46
N GLN A 26 0.25 -28.30 27.95
CA GLN A 26 -0.70 -29.35 28.38
C GLN A 26 -0.30 -29.90 29.75
N PRO A 27 -1.21 -30.60 30.47
CA PRO A 27 -0.89 -31.26 31.74
C PRO A 27 0.29 -32.24 31.56
N PRO A 28 1.23 -32.36 32.54
CA PRO A 28 1.19 -31.87 33.92
C PRO A 28 1.76 -30.45 34.12
N TYR A 29 2.08 -29.72 33.04
CA TYR A 29 2.72 -28.39 33.11
C TYR A 29 1.72 -27.23 33.25
N CYS A 30 0.42 -27.52 33.27
CA CYS A 30 -0.67 -26.57 33.47
C CYS A 30 -1.78 -27.21 34.31
N THR A 31 -2.62 -26.37 34.90
CA THR A 31 -3.77 -26.70 35.72
C THR A 31 -5.04 -26.77 34.88
N VAL A 32 -5.78 -27.88 35.02
CA VAL A 32 -7.07 -28.06 34.35
C VAL A 32 -8.17 -27.33 35.12
N PRO A 33 -9.19 -26.78 34.43
CA PRO A 33 -10.29 -26.11 35.09
C PRO A 33 -11.06 -27.11 35.99
N SER A 34 -11.27 -26.72 37.24
CA SER A 34 -11.97 -27.51 38.25
C SER A 34 -13.35 -26.89 38.51
N PRO A 35 -14.45 -27.53 38.07
CA PRO A 35 -15.79 -26.98 38.23
C PRO A 35 -16.25 -26.93 39.71
N GLU A 36 -15.65 -27.76 40.56
CA GLU A 36 -15.93 -27.85 42.00
C GLU A 36 -15.26 -26.73 42.84
N SER A 37 -14.10 -26.22 42.40
CA SER A 37 -13.39 -25.13 43.09
C SER A 37 -13.59 -23.76 42.44
N GLY A 38 -14.24 -23.71 41.27
CA GLY A 38 -14.40 -22.49 40.48
C GLY A 38 -13.10 -21.97 39.86
N MET A 39 -12.00 -22.73 39.94
CA MET A 39 -10.72 -22.34 39.34
C MET A 39 -10.77 -22.50 37.82
N GLN A 40 -10.49 -21.39 37.12
CA GLN A 40 -10.21 -21.40 35.69
C GLN A 40 -8.81 -21.98 35.47
N GLY A 41 -8.70 -22.97 34.59
CA GLY A 41 -7.41 -23.56 34.24
C GLY A 41 -6.58 -22.65 33.34
N ASP A 42 -5.28 -22.87 33.33
CA ASP A 42 -4.28 -22.12 32.56
C ASP A 42 -3.67 -22.94 31.40
N CYS A 43 -4.27 -24.08 31.07
CA CYS A 43 -3.84 -24.90 29.94
C CYS A 43 -4.12 -24.27 28.58
N GLY A 44 -3.19 -24.46 27.64
CA GLY A 44 -3.36 -24.11 26.24
C GLY A 44 -4.22 -25.11 25.46
N MET A 45 -4.38 -24.85 24.16
CA MET A 45 -5.12 -25.73 23.24
C MET A 45 -4.19 -26.54 22.33
N GLY A 46 -3.13 -27.14 22.89
CA GLY A 46 -2.20 -28.08 22.25
C GLY A 46 -2.01 -27.89 20.74
N THR A 47 -2.51 -28.85 19.96
CA THR A 47 -2.40 -28.87 18.49
C THR A 47 -3.12 -27.70 17.81
N VAL A 48 -4.27 -27.26 18.34
CA VAL A 48 -5.06 -26.17 17.75
C VAL A 48 -4.28 -24.86 17.82
N SER A 49 -3.67 -24.55 18.96
CA SER A 49 -2.80 -23.39 19.13
C SER A 49 -1.66 -23.39 18.11
N SER A 50 -1.03 -24.54 17.91
CA SER A 50 0.09 -24.69 16.98
C SER A 50 -0.30 -24.39 15.54
N VAL A 51 -1.43 -24.96 15.08
CA VAL A 51 -1.94 -24.73 13.72
C VAL A 51 -2.26 -23.26 13.50
N VAL A 52 -2.92 -22.60 14.45
CA VAL A 52 -3.30 -21.18 14.33
C VAL A 52 -2.08 -20.28 14.25
N VAL A 53 -1.09 -20.47 15.11
CA VAL A 53 0.12 -19.62 15.15
C VAL A 53 0.96 -19.81 13.88
N ILE A 54 1.10 -21.05 13.40
CA ILE A 54 1.83 -21.35 12.15
C ILE A 54 1.09 -20.77 10.94
N ALA A 55 -0.23 -20.95 10.85
CA ALA A 55 -1.03 -20.39 9.77
C ALA A 55 -0.95 -18.86 9.73
N TYR A 56 -1.03 -18.22 10.89
CA TYR A 56 -0.87 -16.77 11.02
C TYR A 56 0.52 -16.31 10.56
N ALA A 57 1.59 -16.98 11.01
CA ALA A 57 2.95 -16.67 10.58
C ALA A 57 3.11 -16.82 9.06
N PHE A 58 2.51 -17.85 8.47
CA PHE A 58 2.54 -18.07 7.03
C PHE A 58 1.82 -16.94 6.27
N LEU A 59 0.59 -16.58 6.68
CA LEU A 59 -0.17 -15.49 6.06
C LEU A 59 0.59 -14.16 6.12
N CYS A 60 1.17 -13.82 7.27
CA CYS A 60 1.94 -12.58 7.41
C CYS A 60 3.18 -12.57 6.52
N ARG A 61 3.98 -13.64 6.55
CA ARG A 61 5.28 -13.67 5.85
C ARG A 61 5.16 -13.84 4.34
N PHE A 62 4.17 -14.58 3.86
CA PHE A 62 4.04 -14.91 2.45
C PHE A 62 2.99 -14.09 1.70
N LEU A 63 2.02 -13.49 2.40
CA LEU A 63 1.04 -12.62 1.75
C LEU A 63 1.26 -11.15 2.10
N LEU A 64 1.28 -10.81 3.39
CA LEU A 64 1.27 -9.40 3.81
C LEU A 64 2.60 -8.69 3.52
N ILE A 65 3.74 -9.28 3.91
CA ILE A 65 5.06 -8.66 3.70
C ILE A 65 5.34 -8.46 2.20
N PRO A 66 5.15 -9.46 1.31
CA PRO A 66 5.34 -9.27 -0.12
C PRO A 66 4.38 -8.27 -0.74
N LEU A 67 3.12 -8.22 -0.29
CA LEU A 67 2.14 -7.24 -0.75
C LEU A 67 2.61 -5.81 -0.43
N ILE A 68 3.00 -5.55 0.82
CA ILE A 68 3.50 -4.23 1.24
C ILE A 68 4.75 -3.86 0.44
N THR A 69 5.67 -4.81 0.27
CA THR A 69 6.91 -4.61 -0.52
C THR A 69 6.58 -4.29 -1.97
N GLY A 70 5.67 -5.03 -2.59
CA GLY A 70 5.24 -4.82 -3.97
C GLY A 70 4.61 -3.45 -4.17
N THR A 71 3.69 -3.05 -3.28
CA THR A 71 3.07 -1.72 -3.34
C THR A 71 4.10 -0.61 -3.16
N LEU A 72 5.03 -0.76 -2.20
CA LEU A 72 6.09 0.22 -1.97
C LEU A 72 6.98 0.40 -3.20
N VAL A 73 7.37 -0.72 -3.82
CA VAL A 73 8.17 -0.71 -5.05
C VAL A 73 7.39 -0.07 -6.20
N ASN A 74 6.09 -0.37 -6.35
CA ASN A 74 5.26 0.25 -7.37
C ASN A 74 5.19 1.76 -7.20
N THR A 75 4.89 2.24 -6.00
CA THR A 75 4.83 3.68 -5.71
C THR A 75 6.19 4.35 -5.97
N PHE A 76 7.29 3.68 -5.63
CA PHE A 76 8.62 4.20 -5.92
C PHE A 76 8.86 4.34 -7.43
N PHE A 77 8.46 3.35 -8.22
CA PHE A 77 8.54 3.45 -9.68
C PHE A 77 7.64 4.53 -10.26
N ASP A 78 6.40 4.66 -9.79
CA ASP A 78 5.48 5.73 -10.21
C ASP A 78 6.12 7.11 -9.99
N THR A 79 6.72 7.35 -8.81
CA THR A 79 7.39 8.63 -8.53
C THR A 79 8.65 8.87 -9.38
N ILE A 80 9.36 7.82 -9.76
CA ILE A 80 10.51 7.93 -10.66
C ILE A 80 10.03 8.24 -12.08
N ASP A 81 8.96 7.58 -12.52
CA ASP A 81 8.37 7.82 -13.82
C ASP A 81 7.79 9.24 -13.91
N ASP A 82 7.21 9.77 -12.84
CA ASP A 82 6.83 11.18 -12.76
C ASP A 82 8.05 12.12 -12.88
N MET A 83 9.16 11.80 -12.21
CA MET A 83 10.41 12.57 -12.34
C MET A 83 11.06 12.45 -13.73
N ARG A 84 10.82 11.34 -14.44
CA ARG A 84 11.30 11.08 -15.79
C ARG A 84 10.28 11.41 -16.86
N SER A 85 9.09 11.85 -16.48
CA SER A 85 8.01 12.16 -17.40
C SER A 85 8.50 13.24 -18.36
N LEU A 86 8.27 13.00 -19.66
CA LEU A 86 8.61 13.97 -20.70
C LEU A 86 7.79 15.25 -20.55
N VAL A 87 6.66 15.17 -19.84
CA VAL A 87 5.74 16.28 -19.58
C VAL A 87 5.65 16.47 -18.07
N SER A 88 6.17 17.59 -17.58
CA SER A 88 6.08 17.93 -16.15
C SER A 88 4.68 18.43 -15.77
N ASP A 89 4.33 18.37 -14.49
CA ASP A 89 3.08 18.93 -13.96
C ASP A 89 2.92 20.42 -14.27
N ALA A 90 4.03 21.16 -14.33
CA ALA A 90 4.01 22.57 -14.71
C ALA A 90 3.59 22.77 -16.17
N GLU A 91 3.95 21.83 -17.06
CA GLU A 91 3.52 21.85 -18.46
C GLU A 91 2.04 21.50 -18.61
N LEU A 92 1.56 20.51 -17.85
CA LEU A 92 0.14 20.19 -17.76
C LEU A 92 -0.70 21.35 -17.25
N ALA A 93 -0.21 22.11 -16.27
CA ALA A 93 -0.89 23.30 -15.75
C ALA A 93 -1.02 24.41 -16.82
N LYS A 94 0.03 24.66 -17.61
CA LYS A 94 -0.02 25.62 -18.74
C LYS A 94 -1.02 25.16 -19.80
N TYR A 95 -1.08 23.86 -20.06
CA TYR A 95 -2.06 23.28 -20.98
C TYR A 95 -3.48 23.46 -20.48
N ASP A 96 -3.75 23.14 -19.21
CA ASP A 96 -5.07 23.29 -18.60
C ASP A 96 -5.56 24.75 -18.61
N GLU A 97 -4.66 25.70 -18.33
CA GLU A 97 -4.96 27.12 -18.42
C GLU A 97 -5.37 27.54 -19.84
N CYS A 98 -4.64 27.07 -20.87
CA CYS A 98 -5.00 27.32 -22.26
C CYS A 98 -6.32 26.65 -22.65
N TRP A 99 -6.53 25.42 -22.18
CA TRP A 99 -7.72 24.62 -22.49
C TRP A 99 -8.98 25.27 -21.94
N ARG A 100 -8.99 25.68 -20.67
CA ARG A 100 -10.12 26.38 -20.03
C ARG A 100 -10.55 27.65 -20.74
N GLN A 101 -9.61 28.36 -21.37
CA GLN A 101 -9.93 29.56 -22.14
C GLN A 101 -10.64 29.25 -23.46
N LEU A 102 -10.41 28.07 -24.03
CA LEU A 102 -10.99 27.62 -25.29
C LEU A 102 -12.30 26.84 -25.10
N ASP A 103 -12.46 26.21 -23.95
CA ASP A 103 -13.65 25.47 -23.51
C ASP A 103 -14.15 25.97 -22.14
N PRO A 104 -14.75 27.18 -22.08
CA PRO A 104 -15.26 27.75 -20.83
C PRO A 104 -16.50 27.03 -20.29
N ALA A 105 -17.13 26.18 -21.11
CA ALA A 105 -18.30 25.39 -20.72
C ALA A 105 -17.91 24.03 -20.14
N GLU A 106 -16.59 23.73 -20.03
CA GLU A 106 -16.05 22.48 -19.48
C GLU A 106 -16.65 21.24 -20.18
N THR A 107 -16.88 21.34 -21.49
CA THR A 107 -17.43 20.25 -22.28
C THR A 107 -16.43 19.11 -22.50
N CYS A 108 -15.15 19.35 -22.22
CA CYS A 108 -14.01 18.50 -22.55
C CYS A 108 -13.79 18.32 -24.07
N PHE A 109 -14.43 19.16 -24.88
CA PHE A 109 -14.31 19.14 -26.34
C PHE A 109 -14.01 20.52 -26.88
N ILE A 110 -13.06 20.60 -27.82
CA ILE A 110 -12.84 21.80 -28.62
C ILE A 110 -13.14 21.48 -30.08
N ALA A 111 -13.71 22.46 -30.77
CA ALA A 111 -13.87 22.36 -32.22
C ALA A 111 -12.51 22.36 -32.92
N SER A 112 -12.40 21.67 -34.06
CA SER A 112 -11.14 21.51 -34.80
C SER A 112 -10.44 22.83 -35.15
N TRP A 113 -11.19 23.88 -35.45
CA TRP A 113 -10.64 25.21 -35.74
C TRP A 113 -10.00 25.91 -34.53
N LYS A 114 -10.31 25.47 -33.30
CA LYS A 114 -9.70 25.99 -32.06
C LYS A 114 -8.35 25.34 -31.73
N LEU A 115 -7.95 24.29 -32.47
CA LEU A 115 -6.66 23.62 -32.28
C LEU A 115 -5.47 24.53 -32.58
N LYS A 116 -5.52 25.29 -33.68
CA LYS A 116 -4.44 26.24 -34.03
C LYS A 116 -4.29 27.34 -32.96
N PRO A 117 -5.37 28.02 -32.51
CA PRO A 117 -5.31 28.92 -31.37
C PRO A 117 -4.73 28.30 -30.09
N LEU A 118 -4.99 27.02 -29.82
CA LEU A 118 -4.42 26.31 -28.68
C LEU A 118 -2.90 26.20 -28.79
N LEU A 119 -2.39 25.73 -29.93
CA LEU A 119 -0.95 25.57 -30.18
C LEU A 119 -0.21 26.91 -30.14
N GLU A 120 -0.82 27.97 -30.69
CA GLU A 120 -0.25 29.32 -30.63
C GLU A 120 -0.15 29.83 -29.19
N ARG A 121 -1.15 29.57 -28.34
CA ARG A 121 -1.10 29.94 -26.91
C ARG A 121 -0.05 29.16 -26.14
N LEU A 122 0.05 27.85 -26.35
CA LEU A 122 1.11 27.03 -25.74
C LEU A 122 2.51 27.52 -26.12
N ARG A 123 2.69 27.94 -27.38
CA ARG A 123 3.93 28.58 -27.85
C ARG A 123 4.21 29.89 -27.10
N THR A 124 3.21 30.75 -26.90
CA THR A 124 3.42 32.02 -26.16
C THR A 124 3.83 31.82 -24.71
N LEU A 125 3.33 30.77 -24.06
CA LEU A 125 3.67 30.40 -22.68
C LEU A 125 5.02 29.69 -22.55
N ARG A 126 5.75 29.48 -23.67
CA ARG A 126 6.95 28.64 -23.73
C ARG A 126 6.73 27.30 -23.02
N SER A 127 5.60 26.67 -23.33
CA SER A 127 5.33 25.30 -22.89
C SER A 127 6.14 24.35 -23.76
N ASP A 128 6.74 23.31 -23.20
CA ASP A 128 7.46 22.25 -23.93
C ASP A 128 6.51 21.36 -24.76
N LEU A 129 5.19 21.49 -24.55
CA LEU A 129 4.14 20.80 -25.30
C LEU A 129 3.84 21.43 -26.67
N TRP A 130 4.48 22.55 -27.03
CA TRP A 130 4.28 23.17 -28.34
C TRP A 130 4.93 22.33 -29.45
N ILE A 131 4.28 22.28 -30.60
CA ILE A 131 4.78 21.57 -31.79
C ILE A 131 5.34 22.61 -32.75
N ASP A 132 6.59 22.43 -33.18
CA ASP A 132 7.20 23.26 -34.21
C ASP A 132 6.61 22.88 -35.59
N PRO A 133 5.89 23.78 -36.27
CA PRO A 133 5.21 23.45 -37.52
C PRO A 133 6.17 23.17 -38.69
N GLU A 134 7.48 23.42 -38.52
CA GLU A 134 8.50 23.21 -39.55
C GLU A 134 9.34 21.94 -39.36
N ARG A 135 9.01 21.09 -38.38
CA ARG A 135 9.67 19.80 -38.13
C ARG A 135 8.77 18.63 -38.51
#